data_AF-A0A7V6CWT0-F1
#
_entry.id   AF-A0A7V6CWT0-F1
#
_cell.length_a   1.000
_cell.length_b   1.000
_cell.length_c   1.000
_cell.angle_alpha   90.00
_cell.angle_beta   90.00
_cell.angle_gamma   90.00
#
_symmetry.space_group_name_H-M   'P 1'
#
loop_
_entity.id
_entity.type
_entity.pdbx_description
1 polymer ?
#
loop_
_entity_poly.entity_id
_entity_poly.type
_entity_poly.pdbx_seq_one_letter_code
_entity_poly.pdbx_strand_id
1 'polypeptide(L)' 'MTNRDDWLIDMDAGPIFVQITETVRRFLARGDLAAGEKLPSARELAQRLSVNPNTVIHAYS' A
#
# COMPACT_ATOMS: atom_id res chain seq x y z
N MET A 1 -10.41 4.87 8.83
CA MET A 1 -9.64 6.09 8.49
C MET A 1 -8.16 5.73 8.56
N THR A 2 -7.58 5.19 7.49
CA THR A 2 -6.16 4.80 7.45
C THR A 2 -5.29 6.05 7.43
N ASN A 3 -4.59 6.29 8.53
CA ASN A 3 -3.74 7.45 8.74
C ASN A 3 -2.56 7.44 7.74
N ARG A 4 -1.87 8.58 7.57
CA ARG A 4 -0.75 8.68 6.63
C ARG A 4 0.40 7.73 6.99
N ASP A 5 0.56 7.43 8.28
CA ASP A 5 1.65 6.63 8.85
C ASP A 5 1.47 5.11 8.75
N ASP A 6 0.29 4.62 8.36
CA ASP A 6 0.03 3.17 8.26
C ASP A 6 0.86 2.50 7.13
N TRP A 7 1.21 3.26 6.10
CA TRP A 7 1.96 2.79 4.93
C TRP A 7 3.47 2.99 5.11
N LEU A 8 4.06 2.24 6.04
CA LEU A 8 5.50 2.23 6.28
C LEU A 8 6.24 1.59 5.09
N ILE A 9 6.73 2.44 4.19
CA ILE A 9 7.53 2.06 3.02
C ILE A 9 8.93 2.66 3.18
N ASP A 10 9.94 1.81 3.03
CA ASP A 10 11.34 2.20 3.03
C ASP A 10 11.85 2.23 1.58
N MET A 11 12.30 3.40 1.13
CA MET A 11 12.71 3.60 -0.26
C MET A 11 14.03 2.88 -0.60
N ASP A 12 14.83 2.54 0.41
CA ASP A 12 16.16 1.95 0.28
C ASP A 12 16.17 0.44 0.60
N ALA A 13 15.16 -0.08 1.30
CA ALA A 13 15.08 -1.49 1.72
C ALA A 13 14.69 -2.48 0.61
N GLY A 14 14.43 -2.03 -0.62
CA GLY A 14 14.17 -2.90 -1.77
C GLY A 14 12.92 -2.53 -2.57
N PRO A 15 12.37 -3.46 -3.38
CA PRO A 15 11.31 -3.14 -4.32
C PRO A 15 10.03 -2.65 -3.62
N ILE A 16 9.63 -1.40 -3.91
CA ILE A 16 8.49 -0.73 -3.30
C ILE A 16 7.19 -1.51 -3.45
N PHE A 17 6.95 -2.12 -4.61
CA PHE A 17 5.71 -2.86 -4.85
C PHE A 17 5.54 -4.03 -3.88
N VAL A 18 6.63 -4.74 -3.55
CA VAL A 18 6.62 -5.84 -2.57
C VAL A 18 6.24 -5.31 -1.20
N GLN A 19 6.80 -4.18 -0.80
CA GLN A 19 6.49 -3.55 0.49
C GLN A 19 5.04 -3.09 0.57
N ILE A 20 4.47 -2.58 -0.52
CA ILE A 20 3.05 -2.22 -0.62
C ILE A 20 2.18 -3.47 -0.45
N THR A 21 2.47 -4.54 -1.21
CA THR A 21 1.73 -5.80 -1.11
C THR A 21 1.77 -6.36 0.32
N GLU A 22 2.94 -6.37 0.96
CA GLU A 22 3.11 -6.86 2.32
C GLU A 22 2.41 -6.00 3.37
N THR A 23 2.35 -4.70 3.15
CA THR A 23 1.58 -3.79 4.00
C THR A 23 0.08 -4.07 3.91
N VAL A 24 -0.45 -4.30 2.71
CA VAL A 24 -1.86 -4.70 2.53
C VAL A 24 -2.14 -6.03 3.23
N ARG A 25 -1.27 -7.04 3.06
CA ARG A 25 -1.42 -8.32 3.76
C ARG A 25 -1.41 -8.17 5.28
N ARG A 26 -0.57 -7.27 5.83
CA ARG A 26 -0.54 -6.98 7.27
C ARG A 26 -1.83 -6.33 7.76
N PHE A 27 -2.42 -5.38 7.03
CA PHE A 27 -3.70 -4.81 7.42
C PHE A 27 -4.82 -5.84 7.48
N LEU A 28 -4.87 -6.74 6.48
CA LEU A 28 -5.82 -7.84 6.46
C LEU A 28 -5.61 -8.78 7.66
N ALA A 29 -4.36 -9.16 7.93
CA ALA A 29 -4.02 -10.05 9.03
C ALA A 29 -4.33 -9.46 10.42
N ARG A 30 -4.21 -8.14 10.58
CA ARG A 30 -4.54 -7.44 11.83
C ARG A 30 -6.02 -7.09 11.97
N GLY A 31 -6.79 -7.19 10.89
CA GLY A 31 -8.18 -6.75 10.83
C GLY A 31 -8.34 -5.23 10.67
N ASP A 32 -7.26 -4.51 10.35
CA ASP A 32 -7.29 -3.08 10.03
C ASP A 32 -8.00 -2.81 8.68
N LEU A 33 -8.04 -3.82 7.81
CA LEU A 33 -8.77 -3.82 6.54
C LEU A 33 -9.72 -5.02 6.52
N ALA A 34 -11.01 -4.77 6.33
CA ALA A 34 -11.99 -5.84 6.19
C ALA A 34 -11.99 -6.43 4.76
N ALA A 35 -12.38 -7.69 4.63
CA ALA A 35 -12.61 -8.28 3.32
C ALA A 35 -13.71 -7.51 2.56
N GLY A 36 -13.41 -7.09 1.33
CA GLY A 36 -14.30 -6.26 0.52
C GLY A 36 -14.23 -4.76 0.84
N GLU A 37 -13.45 -4.34 1.84
CA GLU A 37 -13.16 -2.94 2.07
C GLU A 37 -12.30 -2.38 0.93
N LYS A 38 -12.64 -1.17 0.50
CA LYS A 38 -12.01 -0.55 -0.65
C LYS A 38 -10.63 -0.01 -0.28
N LEU A 39 -9.60 -0.53 -0.94
CA LEU A 39 -8.26 0.04 -0.91
C LEU A 39 -8.23 1.43 -1.57
N PRO A 40 -7.28 2.30 -1.20
CA PRO A 40 -6.99 3.50 -1.96
C PRO A 40 -6.71 3.15 -3.42
N SER A 41 -7.17 3.98 -4.35
CA SER A 41 -6.81 3.79 -5.75
C SER A 41 -5.30 3.87 -5.95
N ALA A 42 -4.80 3.24 -7.01
CA ALA A 42 -3.37 3.25 -7.31
C ALA A 42 -2.80 4.68 -7.42
N ARG A 43 -3.59 5.61 -7.98
CA ARG A 43 -3.20 7.03 -8.09
C ARG A 43 -3.15 7.73 -6.73
N GLU A 44 -4.16 7.52 -5.88
CA GLU A 44 -4.19 8.12 -4.55
C GLU A 44 -3.03 7.63 -3.68
N LEU A 45 -2.77 6.32 -3.68
CA LEU A 45 -1.67 5.76 -2.91
C LEU A 45 -0.31 6.21 -3.46
N ALA A 46 -0.15 6.23 -4.78
CA ALA A 46 1.07 6.73 -5.42
C ALA A 46 1.37 8.19 -5.04
N GLN A 47 0.35 9.04 -4.99
CA GLN A 47 0.50 10.43 -4.53
C GLN A 47 0.86 10.51 -3.04
N ARG A 48 0.25 9.69 -2.18
CA ARG A 48 0.56 9.63 -0.75
C ARG A 48 2.01 9.23 -0.49
N LEU A 49 2.50 8.24 -1.23
CA LEU A 49 3.85 7.67 -1.11
C LEU A 49 4.91 8.37 -1.96
N SER A 50 4.51 9.30 -2.85
CA SER A 50 5.40 9.94 -3.82
C SER A 50 6.13 8.93 -4.73
N VAL A 51 5.41 7.92 -5.22
CA VAL A 51 5.94 6.87 -6.09
C VAL A 51 5.22 6.81 -7.43
N ASN A 52 5.77 6.07 -8.40
CA ASN A 52 5.14 5.89 -9.70
C ASN A 52 3.82 5.10 -9.55
N PRO A 53 2.68 5.56 -10.12
CA PRO A 53 1.41 4.81 -10.08
C PRO A 53 1.51 3.38 -10.61
N ASN A 54 2.38 3.11 -11.58
CA ASN A 54 2.61 1.76 -12.10
C ASN A 54 3.19 0.82 -11.04
N THR A 55 3.97 1.33 -10.09
CA THR A 55 4.49 0.55 -8.96
C THR A 55 3.36 0.08 -8.05
N VAL A 56 2.35 0.93 -7.82
CA VAL A 56 1.17 0.55 -7.03
C VAL A 56 0.27 -0.40 -7.79
N ILE A 57 0.05 -0.18 -9.10
CA ILE A 57 -0.69 -1.12 -9.95
C ILE A 57 -0.06 -2.50 -9.89
N HIS A 58 1.27 -2.58 -9.97
CA HIS A 58 2.00 -3.84 -9.88
C HIS A 58 1.82 -4.50 -8.50
N ALA A 59 1.77 -3.73 -7.42
CA ALA A 59 1.53 -4.26 -6.07
C ALA A 59 0.11 -4.80 -5.85
N TYR A 60 -0.87 -4.28 -6.60
CA TYR A 60 -2.28 -4.69 -6.52
C TYR A 60 -2.65 -5.82 -7.48
N SER A 61 -1.75 -6.18 -8.40
CA SER A 61 -1.93 -7.28 -9.37
C SER A 61 -1.51 -8.61 -8.76
#